data_AF-A0AA37JIL8-F1
#
_entry.id   AF-A0AA37JIL8-F1
#
_cell.length_a   1.000
_cell.length_b   1.000
_cell.length_c   1.000
_cell.angle_alpha   90.00
_cell.angle_beta   90.00
_cell.angle_gamma   90.00
#
_symmetry.space_group_name_H-M   'P 1'
#
loop_
_entity.id
_entity.type
_entity.pdbx_description
1 polymer ?
#
loop_
_entity_poly.entity_id
_entity_poly.type
_entity_poly.pdbx_seq_one_letter_code
_entity_poly.pdbx_strand_id
1 'polypeptide(L)'
;MIYDNPGERLQDIKEYVVGERKTYRMATVTSISNGRPYVRFYGEGTASQKPYKYISSYAPVIGDKVLLIRAGASYVIMGKVV
;
A
#
# COMPACT_ATOMS: atom_id res chain seq x y z
N MET A 1 12.31 -4.18 -0.23
CA MET A 1 11.85 -5.48 0.28
C MET A 1 13.11 -6.31 0.46
N ILE A 2 13.32 -6.88 1.63
CA ILE A 2 14.28 -7.97 1.79
C ILE A 2 13.53 -9.20 1.27
N TYR A 3 14.18 -9.95 0.38
CA TYR A 3 13.61 -11.14 -0.21
C TYR A 3 14.31 -12.34 0.42
N ASP A 4 13.54 -13.28 0.96
CA ASP A 4 14.11 -14.41 1.68
C ASP A 4 14.64 -15.47 0.72
N ASN A 5 14.14 -15.50 -0.53
CA ASN A 5 14.71 -16.36 -1.57
C ASN A 5 14.57 -15.79 -3.01
N PRO A 6 15.35 -16.34 -3.97
CA PRO A 6 15.30 -15.91 -5.38
C PRO A 6 13.97 -16.19 -6.08
N GLY A 7 13.21 -17.22 -5.65
CA GLY A 7 11.91 -17.56 -6.20
C GLY A 7 10.84 -16.51 -5.92
N GLU A 8 10.83 -15.95 -4.71
CA GLU A 8 9.98 -14.82 -4.34
C GLU A 8 10.30 -13.58 -5.18
N ARG A 9 11.59 -13.32 -5.42
CA ARG A 9 12.02 -12.24 -6.33
C ARG A 9 11.50 -12.46 -7.74
N LEU A 10 11.59 -13.69 -8.25
CA LEU A 10 11.17 -14.02 -9.61
C LEU A 10 9.65 -14.00 -9.78
N GLN A 11 8.89 -14.41 -8.77
CA GLN A 11 7.44 -14.24 -8.74
C GLN A 11 7.07 -12.76 -8.71
N ASP A 12 7.72 -11.97 -7.87
CA ASP A 12 7.46 -10.53 -7.80
C ASP A 12 7.83 -9.84 -9.12
N ILE A 13 8.92 -10.24 -9.79
CA ILE A 13 9.34 -9.73 -11.10
C ILE A 13 8.36 -10.17 -12.20
N LYS A 14 7.93 -11.44 -12.25
CA LYS A 14 6.92 -11.89 -13.22
C LYS A 14 5.60 -11.17 -13.04
N GLU A 15 5.17 -10.97 -11.79
CA GLU A 15 3.97 -10.22 -11.47
C GLU A 15 4.17 -8.70 -11.66
N TYR A 16 5.41 -8.20 -11.73
CA TYR A 16 5.73 -6.83 -12.14
C TYR A 16 5.62 -6.63 -13.66
N VAL A 17 5.98 -7.65 -14.45
CA VAL A 17 6.11 -7.56 -15.91
C VAL A 17 4.86 -8.04 -16.67
N VAL A 18 4.07 -8.97 -16.12
CA VAL A 18 3.02 -9.68 -16.89
C VAL A 18 1.61 -9.59 -16.26
N GLY A 19 1.48 -9.31 -14.97
CA GLY A 19 0.17 -9.24 -14.31
C GLY A 19 -0.42 -7.84 -14.30
N GLU A 20 -1.71 -7.70 -14.60
CA GLU A 20 -2.50 -6.47 -14.39
C GLU A 20 -2.55 -6.08 -12.90
N ARG A 21 -1.43 -5.65 -12.32
CA ARG A 21 -1.39 -5.13 -10.96
C ARG A 21 -2.01 -3.74 -10.97
N LYS A 22 -3.16 -3.63 -10.31
CA LYS A 22 -3.97 -2.40 -10.20
C LYS A 22 -3.10 -1.18 -9.90
N THR A 23 -3.06 -0.23 -10.84
CA THR A 23 -2.32 1.04 -10.72
C THR A 23 -2.76 1.84 -9.50
N TYR A 24 -4.03 1.70 -9.11
CA TYR A 24 -4.64 2.33 -7.96
C TYR A 24 -5.39 1.31 -7.09
N ARG A 25 -5.40 1.54 -5.77
CA ARG A 25 -6.18 0.74 -4.80
C ARG A 25 -6.80 1.64 -3.74
N MET A 26 -7.92 1.19 -3.19
CA MET A 26 -8.59 1.81 -2.04
C MET A 26 -8.25 1.06 -0.76
N ALA A 27 -8.10 1.79 0.35
CA ALA A 27 -7.87 1.21 1.66
C ALA A 27 -8.46 2.07 2.78
N THR A 28 -8.54 1.50 3.98
CA THR A 28 -8.81 2.25 5.21
C THR A 28 -7.54 2.32 6.05
N VAL A 29 -7.21 3.50 6.57
CA VAL A 29 -6.13 3.68 7.55
C VAL A 29 -6.56 3.02 8.87
N THR A 30 -5.83 1.99 9.30
CA THR A 30 -6.17 1.20 10.49
C THR A 30 -5.37 1.61 11.72
N SER A 31 -4.15 2.07 11.54
CA SER A 31 -3.29 2.55 12.62
C SER A 31 -2.19 3.46 12.08
N ILE A 32 -1.55 4.22 12.95
CA ILE A 32 -0.41 5.09 12.61
C ILE A 32 0.69 4.82 13.64
N SER A 33 1.89 4.48 13.18
CA SER A 33 3.06 4.28 14.04
C SER A 33 4.25 5.02 13.45
N ASN A 34 4.99 5.74 14.29
CA ASN A 34 6.13 6.58 13.89
C ASN A 34 5.79 7.51 12.71
N GLY A 35 4.60 8.11 12.74
CA GLY A 35 4.12 9.02 11.70
C GLY A 35 3.77 8.35 10.37
N ARG A 36 3.73 7.01 10.30
CA ARG A 36 3.38 6.27 9.08
C ARG A 36 2.09 5.47 9.24
N PRO A 37 1.13 5.59 8.30
CA PRO A 37 -0.11 4.85 8.32
C PRO A 37 0.06 3.39 7.89
N TYR A 38 -0.68 2.52 8.56
CA TYR A 38 -0.97 1.16 8.16
C TYR A 38 -2.39 1.13 7.60
N VAL A 39 -2.62 0.31 6.58
CA VAL A 39 -3.90 0.28 5.88
C VAL A 39 -4.42 -1.14 5.71
N ARG A 40 -5.74 -1.28 5.68
CA ARG A 40 -6.43 -2.48 5.18
C ARG A 40 -7.01 -2.17 3.81
N PHE A 41 -6.53 -2.86 2.78
CA PHE A 41 -7.08 -2.68 1.44
C PHE A 41 -8.51 -3.22 1.36
N TYR A 42 -9.30 -2.63 0.47
CA TYR A 42 -10.65 -3.13 0.21
C TYR A 42 -10.58 -4.53 -0.40
N GLY A 43 -11.42 -5.43 0.12
CA GLY A 43 -11.42 -6.86 -0.22
C GLY A 43 -10.46 -7.72 0.61
N GLU A 44 -9.61 -7.11 1.45
CA GLU A 44 -8.76 -7.85 2.39
C GLU A 44 -9.39 -7.90 3.78
N GLY A 45 -9.33 -9.06 4.44
CA GLY A 45 -9.86 -9.23 5.80
C GLY A 45 -8.95 -8.65 6.89
N THR A 46 -7.65 -8.57 6.62
CA THR A 46 -6.62 -8.17 7.58
C THR A 46 -5.90 -6.91 7.13
N ALA A 47 -5.39 -6.14 8.10
CA ALA A 47 -4.55 -4.98 7.79
C ALA A 47 -3.20 -5.42 7.22
N SER A 48 -2.63 -4.58 6.36
CA SER A 48 -1.28 -4.77 5.85
C SER A 48 -0.27 -4.69 6.99
N GLN A 49 0.70 -5.60 7.00
CA GLN A 49 1.76 -5.64 8.02
C GLN A 49 2.86 -4.59 7.82
N LYS A 50 2.81 -3.82 6.71
CA LYS A 50 3.77 -2.76 6.40
C LYS A 50 3.14 -1.37 6.43
N PRO A 51 3.89 -0.34 6.84
CA PRO A 51 3.44 1.05 6.74
C PRO A 51 3.57 1.59 5.31
N TYR A 52 2.77 2.60 4.98
CA TYR A 52 2.75 3.25 3.67
C TYR A 52 3.20 4.72 3.75
N LYS A 53 3.82 5.19 2.67
CA LYS A 53 4.14 6.61 2.50
C LYS A 53 2.89 7.35 2.02
N TYR A 54 2.87 8.66 2.23
CA TYR A 54 1.81 9.56 1.76
C TYR A 54 2.44 10.84 1.20
N ILE A 55 1.69 11.55 0.36
CA ILE A 55 2.14 12.84 -0.19
C ILE A 55 2.20 13.92 0.92
N SER A 56 3.12 14.88 0.79
CA SER A 56 3.39 15.87 1.85
C SER A 56 2.19 16.75 2.23
N SER A 57 1.25 16.96 1.30
CA SER A 57 0.06 17.77 1.50
C SER A 57 -1.06 17.07 2.27
N TYR A 58 -0.91 15.77 2.57
CA TYR A 58 -1.94 14.98 3.24
C TYR A 58 -1.45 14.50 4.62
N ALA A 59 -2.29 14.65 5.64
CA ALA A 59 -2.05 14.13 6.99
C ALA A 59 -3.05 13.00 7.27
N PRO A 60 -2.62 11.72 7.24
CA PRO A 60 -3.52 10.59 7.46
C PRO A 60 -4.08 10.55 8.88
N VAL A 61 -5.36 10.21 9.02
CA VAL A 61 -6.01 9.92 10.31
C VAL A 61 -6.57 8.50 10.31
N ILE A 62 -6.58 7.84 11.47
CA ILE A 62 -7.20 6.51 11.62
C ILE A 62 -8.67 6.57 11.20
N GLY A 63 -9.09 5.62 10.38
CA GLY A 63 -10.43 5.55 9.82
C GLY A 63 -10.59 6.23 8.45
N ASP A 64 -9.59 6.99 7.98
CA ASP A 64 -9.65 7.58 6.64
C ASP A 64 -9.74 6.50 5.56
N LYS A 65 -10.65 6.72 4.60
CA LYS A 65 -10.72 5.96 3.35
C LYS A 65 -9.81 6.65 2.35
N VAL A 66 -8.78 5.97 1.86
CA VAL A 66 -7.69 6.60 1.12
C VAL A 66 -7.39 5.93 -0.21
N LEU A 67 -7.11 6.75 -1.23
CA LEU A 67 -6.64 6.28 -2.53
C LEU A 67 -5.13 6.14 -2.51
N LEU A 68 -4.65 4.99 -2.96
CA LEU A 68 -3.22 4.74 -3.11
C LEU A 68 -2.87 4.47 -4.57
N ILE A 69 -1.75 5.04 -5.01
CA ILE A 69 -1.16 4.79 -6.33
C ILE A 69 0.10 3.96 -6.17
N ARG A 70 0.33 3.05 -7.10
CA ARG A 70 1.53 2.23 -7.13
C ARG A 70 2.76 3.08 -7.43
N ALA A 71 3.80 2.94 -6.60
CA ALA A 71 5.12 3.53 -6.78
C ALA A 71 6.17 2.43 -6.62
N GLY A 72 6.71 1.93 -7.74
CA GLY A 72 7.61 0.78 -7.75
C GLY A 72 6.93 -0.50 -7.23
N ALA A 73 7.53 -1.12 -6.22
CA ALA A 73 7.01 -2.35 -5.58
C ALA A 73 6.01 -2.08 -4.43
N SER A 74 5.60 -0.83 -4.19
CA SER A 74 4.67 -0.48 -3.12
C SER A 74 3.65 0.54 -3.58
N TYR A 75 2.90 1.11 -2.63
CA TYR A 75 1.92 2.14 -2.86
C TYR A 75 2.25 3.41 -2.05
N VAL A 76 1.79 4.56 -2.55
CA VAL A 76 1.81 5.85 -1.86
C VAL A 76 0.37 6.34 -1.74
N ILE A 77 -0.01 6.80 -0.55
CA ILE A 77 -1.32 7.37 -0.28
C ILE A 77 -1.37 8.78 -0.87
N MET A 78 -2.35 9.01 -1.74
CA MET A 78 -2.57 10.30 -2.39
C MET A 78 -3.48 11.21 -1.58
N GLY A 79 -4.40 10.64 -0.80
CA GLY A 79 -5.31 11.43 0.03
C GLY A 79 -6.53 10.64 0.46
N LYS A 80 -7.31 11.29 1.32
CA LYS A 80 -8.65 10.85 1.72
C LYS A 80 -9.64 11.02 0.57
N VAL A 81 -10.56 10.07 0.45
CA VAL A 81 -11.74 10.12 -0.42
C VAL A 81 -12.96 10.33 0.48
N VAL A 82 -13.76 11.37 0.20
CA VAL A 82 -15.00 11.71 0.91
C VAL A 82 -16.23 11.30 0.12
#